data_AF-A0A1H5PT06-F1
#
_entry.id   AF-A0A1H5PT06-F1
#
_cell.length_a   1.000
_cell.length_b   1.000
_cell.length_c   1.000
_cell.angle_alpha   90.00
_cell.angle_beta   90.00
_cell.angle_gamma   90.00
#
_symmetry.space_group_name_H-M   'P 1'
#
loop_
_entity.id
_entity.type
_entity.pdbx_description
1 polymer ?
#
loop_
_entity_poly.entity_id
_entity_poly.type
_entity_poly.pdbx_seq_one_letter_code
_entity_poly.pdbx_strand_id
1 'polypeptide(L)'
;MASYNGINLDYHKIEEVVSLLHDAHENLLPVLSNLRNRVNTLVDDGMVFQQSSEVIRTTYNNFDTSLLAAVKGINDFSEMFNGIKENAIQFDQGISSSLQNNS
;
A
#
# COMPACT_ATOMS: atom_id res chain seq x y z
N MET A 1 0.79 -8.00 41.16
CA MET A 1 0.71 -8.23 39.71
C MET A 1 1.49 -7.11 39.05
N ALA A 2 2.74 -7.38 38.64
CA ALA A 2 3.57 -6.34 38.03
C ALA A 2 2.99 -6.01 36.64
N SER A 3 2.59 -4.75 36.44
CA SER A 3 2.29 -4.20 35.13
C SER A 3 3.56 -4.26 34.29
N TYR A 4 3.56 -5.06 33.24
CA TYR A 4 4.68 -5.11 32.30
C TYR A 4 4.65 -3.82 31.48
N ASN A 5 5.48 -2.83 31.84
CA ASN A 5 5.73 -1.63 31.03
C ASN A 5 6.66 -1.98 29.84
N GLY A 6 6.28 -2.97 29.04
CA GLY A 6 6.98 -3.38 27.83
C GLY A 6 6.12 -3.12 26.59
N ILE A 7 6.77 -2.87 25.46
CA ILE A 7 6.09 -2.84 24.17
C ILE A 7 5.62 -4.27 23.86
N ASN A 8 4.31 -4.50 23.86
CA ASN A 8 3.72 -5.79 23.47
C ASN A 8 3.31 -5.71 21.99
N LEU A 9 4.17 -6.20 21.09
CA LEU A 9 3.85 -6.28 19.67
C LEU A 9 3.47 -7.70 19.29
N ASP A 10 2.32 -7.82 18.66
CA ASP A 10 1.87 -9.05 18.01
C ASP A 10 2.38 -9.05 16.56
N TYR A 11 3.61 -9.55 16.37
CA TYR A 11 4.27 -9.55 15.08
C TYR A 11 3.50 -10.33 14.01
N HIS A 12 2.78 -11.39 14.40
CA HIS A 12 1.95 -12.16 13.47
C HIS A 12 0.80 -11.31 12.93
N LYS A 13 0.10 -10.54 13.77
CA LYS A 13 -0.96 -9.65 13.28
C LYS A 13 -0.43 -8.54 12.37
N ILE A 14 0.76 -8.03 12.65
CA ILE A 14 1.41 -7.03 11.78
C ILE A 14 1.70 -7.66 10.42
N GLU A 15 2.26 -8.87 10.40
CA GLU A 15 2.55 -9.61 9.15
C GLU A 15 1.30 -9.95 8.35
N GLU A 16 0.22 -10.37 9.01
CA GLU A 16 -1.06 -10.61 8.35
C GLU A 16 -1.59 -9.36 7.64
N VAL A 17 -1.59 -8.21 8.32
CA VAL A 17 -2.06 -6.94 7.74
C VAL A 17 -1.15 -6.47 6.61
N VAL A 18 0.17 -6.55 6.78
CA VAL A 18 1.16 -6.21 5.74
C VAL A 18 0.93 -7.06 4.49
N SER A 19 0.75 -8.38 4.65
CA SER A 19 0.49 -9.30 3.53
C SER A 19 -0.79 -8.92 2.82
N LEU A 20 -1.88 -8.68 3.55
CA LEU A 20 -3.16 -8.28 2.95
C LEU A 20 -3.06 -6.98 2.15
N LEU A 21 -2.36 -5.98 2.67
CA LEU A 21 -2.15 -4.70 1.98
C LEU A 21 -1.28 -4.88 0.74
N HIS A 22 -0.21 -5.65 0.85
CA HIS A 22 0.68 -5.95 -0.28
C HIS A 22 -0.06 -6.71 -1.38
N ASP A 23 -0.80 -7.76 -1.03
CA ASP A 23 -1.59 -8.54 -1.98
C ASP A 23 -2.67 -7.67 -2.65
N ALA A 24 -3.31 -6.78 -1.91
CA ALA A 24 -4.28 -5.84 -2.48
C ALA A 24 -3.62 -4.89 -3.50
N HIS A 25 -2.44 -4.35 -3.19
CA HIS A 25 -1.68 -3.51 -4.12
C HIS A 25 -1.34 -4.23 -5.43
N GLU A 26 -0.74 -5.42 -5.32
CA GLU A 26 -0.30 -6.22 -6.49
C GLU A 26 -1.47 -6.64 -7.38
N ASN A 27 -2.65 -6.91 -6.79
CA ASN A 27 -3.84 -7.31 -7.54
C ASN A 27 -4.61 -6.13 -8.15
N LEU A 28 -4.59 -4.95 -7.52
CA LEU A 28 -5.34 -3.79 -8.01
C LEU A 28 -4.62 -3.07 -9.17
N LEU A 29 -3.29 -2.99 -9.15
CA LEU A 29 -2.53 -2.30 -10.20
C LEU A 29 -2.83 -2.81 -11.63
N PRO A 30 -2.81 -4.14 -11.91
CA PRO A 30 -3.13 -4.66 -13.23
C PRO A 30 -4.57 -4.36 -13.66
N VAL A 31 -5.52 -4.39 -12.72
CA VAL A 31 -6.93 -4.10 -12.99
C VAL A 31 -7.10 -2.64 -13.40
N LEU A 32 -6.48 -1.70 -12.67
CA LEU A 32 -6.52 -0.28 -12.99
C LEU A 32 -5.91 0.01 -14.37
N SER A 33 -4.74 -0.58 -14.64
CA SER A 33 -4.08 -0.46 -15.95
C SER A 33 -4.96 -0.99 -17.09
N ASN A 34 -5.61 -2.14 -16.89
CA ASN A 34 -6.51 -2.72 -17.88
C ASN A 34 -7.73 -1.81 -18.16
N LEU A 35 -8.36 -1.28 -17.11
CA LEU A 35 -9.51 -0.37 -17.23
C LEU A 35 -9.13 0.90 -18.00
N ARG A 36 -7.97 1.48 -17.70
CA ARG A 36 -7.47 2.66 -18.42
C ARG A 36 -7.29 2.39 -19.89
N ASN A 37 -6.65 1.27 -20.23
CA ASN A 37 -6.44 0.89 -21.63
C ASN A 37 -7.78 0.72 -22.35
N ARG A 38 -8.75 0.04 -21.73
CA ARG A 38 -10.09 -0.15 -22.31
C ARG A 38 -10.83 1.16 -22.51
N VAL A 39 -10.77 2.10 -21.58
CA VAL A 39 -11.42 3.40 -21.73
C VAL A 39 -10.76 4.22 -22.83
N ASN A 40 -9.43 4.23 -22.92
CA ASN A 40 -8.72 4.89 -24.01
C ASN A 40 -9.13 4.30 -25.38
N THR A 41 -9.13 2.97 -25.52
CA THR A 41 -9.59 2.31 -26.75
C THR A 41 -11.03 2.64 -27.09
N LEU A 42 -11.95 2.66 -26.12
CA LEU A 42 -13.34 3.02 -26.36
C LEU A 42 -13.49 4.47 -26.86
N VAL A 43 -12.74 5.40 -26.28
CA VAL A 43 -12.77 6.81 -26.67
C VAL A 43 -12.15 7.02 -28.06
N ASP A 44 -11.10 6.27 -28.40
CA ASP A 44 -10.36 6.41 -29.65
C ASP A 44 -11.07 5.74 -30.84
N ASP A 45 -11.70 4.58 -30.63
CA ASP A 45 -12.24 3.75 -31.71
C ASP A 45 -13.76 3.56 -31.67
N GLY A 46 -14.38 3.68 -30.49
CA GLY A 46 -15.78 3.27 -30.28
C GLY A 46 -16.77 4.40 -30.03
N MET A 47 -16.31 5.58 -29.61
CA MET A 47 -17.16 6.75 -29.29
C MET A 47 -16.52 8.06 -29.75
N VAL A 48 -16.09 8.12 -31.02
CA VAL A 48 -15.43 9.31 -31.57
C VAL A 48 -16.46 10.42 -31.80
N PHE A 49 -16.67 11.24 -30.75
CA PHE A 49 -17.40 12.49 -30.81
C PHE A 49 -16.41 13.62 -30.56
N GLN A 50 -16.19 14.47 -31.56
CA GLN A 50 -15.04 15.38 -31.63
C GLN A 50 -14.81 16.26 -30.37
N GLN A 51 -15.87 16.67 -29.67
CA GLN A 51 -15.78 17.46 -28.42
C GLN A 51 -15.93 16.61 -27.15
N SER A 52 -16.75 15.56 -27.17
CA SER A 52 -17.04 14.75 -25.98
C SER A 52 -15.95 13.74 -25.67
N SER A 53 -15.22 13.24 -26.68
CA SER A 53 -14.11 12.30 -26.51
C SER A 53 -12.99 12.87 -25.63
N GLU A 54 -12.64 14.15 -25.82
CA GLU A 54 -11.60 14.81 -25.01
C GLU A 54 -12.03 15.01 -23.55
N VAL A 55 -13.30 15.38 -23.33
CA VAL A 55 -13.87 15.51 -21.97
C VAL A 55 -13.86 14.16 -21.26
N ILE A 56 -14.31 13.09 -21.93
CA ILE A 56 -14.34 11.74 -21.35
C ILE A 56 -12.93 11.27 -20.99
N ARG A 57 -11.96 11.46 -21.90
CA ARG A 57 -10.56 11.11 -21.64
C ARG A 57 -10.01 11.87 -20.44
N THR A 58 -10.30 13.16 -20.34
CA THR A 58 -9.87 14.00 -19.21
C THR A 58 -10.49 13.55 -17.88
N THR A 59 -11.81 13.34 -17.86
CA THR A 59 -12.52 12.85 -16.67
C THR A 59 -11.97 11.50 -16.22
N TYR A 60 -11.73 10.58 -17.15
CA TYR A 60 -11.18 9.27 -16.81
C TYR A 60 -9.73 9.36 -16.31
N ASN A 61 -8.87 10.18 -16.92
CA ASN A 61 -7.50 10.37 -16.44
C ASN A 61 -7.45 10.92 -15.01
N ASN A 62 -8.37 11.82 -14.64
CA ASN A 62 -8.47 12.33 -13.28
C ASN A 62 -8.90 11.24 -12.28
N PHE A 63 -9.85 10.39 -12.70
CA PHE A 63 -10.29 9.24 -11.93
C PHE A 63 -9.17 8.19 -11.76
N ASP A 64 -8.49 7.83 -12.84
CA ASP A 64 -7.33 6.92 -12.85
C ASP A 64 -6.21 7.42 -11.92
N THR A 65 -5.89 8.71 -11.99
CA THR A 65 -4.92 9.35 -11.08
C THR A 65 -5.33 9.19 -9.61
N SER A 66 -6.61 9.39 -9.30
CA SER A 66 -7.13 9.26 -7.93
C SER A 66 -7.05 7.81 -7.44
N LEU A 67 -7.32 6.84 -8.31
CA LEU A 67 -7.22 5.41 -7.98
C LEU A 67 -5.77 4.96 -7.79
N LEU A 68 -4.85 5.40 -8.65
CA LEU A 68 -3.42 5.13 -8.50
C LEU A 68 -2.88 5.71 -7.19
N ALA A 69 -3.32 6.92 -6.81
CA ALA A 69 -2.95 7.50 -5.53
C ALA A 69 -3.46 6.68 -4.34
N ALA A 70 -4.69 6.16 -4.41
CA ALA A 70 -5.25 5.29 -3.38
C ALA A 70 -4.48 3.95 -3.27
N VAL A 71 -4.18 3.32 -4.41
CA VAL A 71 -3.40 2.07 -4.46
C VAL A 71 -1.97 2.30 -3.93
N LYS A 72 -1.33 3.42 -4.28
CA LYS A 72 -0.05 3.80 -3.68
C LYS A 72 -0.17 3.93 -2.16
N GLY A 73 -1.23 4.57 -1.66
CA GLY A 73 -1.47 4.70 -0.22
C GLY A 73 -1.56 3.33 0.50
N ILE A 74 -2.14 2.31 -0.14
CA ILE A 74 -2.18 0.94 0.40
C ILE A 74 -0.75 0.39 0.57
N ASN A 75 0.12 0.57 -0.42
CA ASN A 75 1.51 0.15 -0.33
C ASN A 75 2.27 0.94 0.75
N ASP A 76 2.08 2.26 0.80
CA ASP A 76 2.71 3.12 1.81
C ASP A 76 2.36 2.68 3.25
N PHE A 77 1.11 2.26 3.51
CA PHE A 77 0.72 1.70 4.79
C PHE A 77 1.39 0.35 5.08
N SER A 78 1.51 -0.51 4.07
CA SER A 78 2.22 -1.79 4.19
C SER A 78 3.69 -1.58 4.59
N GLU A 79 4.38 -0.66 3.90
CA GLU A 79 5.76 -0.27 4.21
C GLU A 79 5.89 0.32 5.61
N MET A 80 4.96 1.18 6.02
CA MET A 80 4.94 1.75 7.37
C MET A 80 4.87 0.67 8.46
N PHE A 81 3.97 -0.31 8.32
CA PHE A 81 3.84 -1.40 9.28
C PHE A 81 5.07 -2.31 9.33
N ASN A 82 5.70 -2.57 8.18
CA ASN A 82 6.99 -3.27 8.13
C ASN A 82 8.09 -2.49 8.85
N GLY A 83 8.18 -1.17 8.62
CA GLY A 83 9.16 -0.33 9.32
C GLY A 83 8.96 -0.32 10.84
N ILE A 84 7.72 -0.32 11.32
CA ILE A 84 7.42 -0.44 12.76
C ILE A 84 7.93 -1.78 13.30
N LYS A 85 7.65 -2.89 12.59
CA LYS A 85 8.12 -4.24 12.96
C LYS A 85 9.65 -4.28 13.07
N GLU A 86 10.35 -3.82 12.05
CA GLU A 86 11.82 -3.86 12.00
C GLU A 86 12.46 -3.03 13.11
N ASN A 87 11.97 -1.81 13.33
CA ASN A 87 12.48 -0.93 14.39
C ASN A 87 12.30 -1.57 15.78
N ALA A 88 11.18 -2.26 16.02
CA ALA A 88 10.94 -2.93 17.28
C ALA A 88 11.86 -4.14 17.51
N ILE A 89 12.12 -4.93 16.47
CA ILE A 89 13.08 -6.04 16.52
C ILE A 89 14.48 -5.51 16.83
N GLN A 90 14.92 -4.45 16.16
CA GLN A 90 16.23 -3.84 16.40
C GLN A 90 16.36 -3.29 17.82
N PHE A 91 15.31 -2.65 18.33
CA PHE A 91 15.28 -2.14 19.69
C PHE A 91 15.44 -3.26 20.74
N ASP A 92 14.69 -4.36 20.60
CA ASP A 92 14.77 -5.51 21.51
C ASP A 92 16.15 -6.19 21.49
N GLN A 93 16.72 -6.37 20.29
CA GLN A 93 18.08 -6.90 20.11
C GLN A 93 19.14 -6.02 20.79
N GLY A 94 19.00 -4.69 20.70
CA GLY A 94 19.90 -3.73 21.34
C GLY A 94 19.88 -3.83 22.86
N ILE A 95 18.69 -4.01 23.46
CA ILE A 95 18.55 -4.24 24.91
C ILE A 95 19.22 -5.56 25.30
N SER A 96 18.90 -6.66 24.61
CA SER A 96 19.47 -7.98 24.89
C SER A 96 21.00 -7.97 24.84
N SER A 97 21.57 -7.34 23.79
CA SER A 97 23.03 -7.18 23.64
C SER A 97 23.65 -6.36 24.78
N SER A 98 22.98 -5.29 25.20
CA SER A 98 23.44 -4.44 26.30
C SER A 98 23.44 -5.18 27.64
N LEU A 99 22.45 -6.05 27.88
CA LEU A 99 22.38 -6.87 29.09
C LEU A 99 23.48 -7.95 29.11
N GLN A 100 23.73 -8.62 27.97
CA GLN A 100 24.80 -9.62 27.86
C GLN A 100 26.19 -9.03 28.08
N ASN A 101 26.45 -7.82 27.59
CA ASN A 101 27.75 -7.14 27.76
C ASN A 101 28.01 -6.64 29.19
N ASN A 102 26.97 -6.54 30.02
CA ASN A 102 27.07 -6.14 31.43
C ASN A 102 26.94 -7.34 32.41
N SER A 103 26.90 -8.56 31.89
CA SER A 103 26.87 -9.84 32.64
C SER A 103 28.25 -10.51 32.60
#